data_AF-A0AA43DYC1-F1
#
_entry.id   AF-A0AA43DYC1-F1
#
_cell.length_a   1.000
_cell.length_b   1.000
_cell.length_c   1.000
_cell.angle_alpha   90.00
_cell.angle_beta   90.00
_cell.angle_gamma   90.00
#
_symmetry.space_group_name_H-M   'P 1'
#
loop_
_entity.id
_entity.type
_entity.pdbx_description
1 polymer ?
#
loop_
_entity_poly.entity_id
_entity_poly.type
_entity_poly.pdbx_seq_one_letter_code
_entity_poly.pdbx_strand_id
1 'polypeptide(L)'
;MGDETAIDDTHDLYVWFYPHRRHMSIKMFACRNHGHIASLSFLSFFPLAFLITEKGQGIYPSGATPVKPTDKTLYVKLDSLHLPYAAFPNTGLVGDQMIMLDDCRSIVSYPI
;
A
#
# COMPACT_ATOMS: atom_id res chain seq x y z
N MET A 1 10.04 -23.70 9.72
CA MET A 1 10.90 -22.53 9.92
C MET A 1 11.16 -21.97 8.55
N GLY A 2 10.73 -20.72 8.36
CA GLY A 2 10.26 -20.18 7.08
C GLY A 2 11.38 -19.91 6.09
N ASP A 3 11.09 -20.23 4.84
CA ASP A 3 11.92 -19.92 3.68
C ASP A 3 11.99 -18.39 3.51
N GLU A 4 13.16 -17.80 3.72
CA GLU A 4 13.36 -16.34 3.68
C GLU A 4 13.15 -15.76 2.27
N THR A 5 13.17 -16.59 1.22
CA THR A 5 12.88 -16.17 -0.17
C THR A 5 11.40 -16.22 -0.53
N ALA A 6 10.55 -16.84 0.29
CA ALA A 6 9.14 -17.06 -0.06
C ALA A 6 8.40 -15.76 -0.35
N ILE A 7 8.75 -14.65 0.32
CA ILE A 7 8.10 -13.35 0.12
C ILE A 7 8.44 -12.77 -1.26
N ASP A 8 9.69 -12.87 -1.72
CA ASP A 8 10.12 -12.32 -3.01
C ASP A 8 9.42 -13.00 -4.18
N ASP A 9 9.10 -14.29 -4.02
CA ASP A 9 8.44 -15.12 -5.03
C ASP A 9 6.91 -14.97 -5.02
N THR A 10 6.32 -14.66 -3.85
CA THR A 10 4.85 -14.67 -3.69
C THR A 10 4.23 -13.29 -3.65
N HIS A 11 4.98 -12.25 -3.26
CA HIS A 11 4.45 -10.92 -3.05
C HIS A 11 5.31 -9.84 -3.72
N ASP A 12 4.66 -8.72 -4.03
CA ASP A 12 5.33 -7.47 -4.39
C ASP A 12 5.11 -6.45 -3.27
N LEU A 13 6.17 -5.72 -2.92
CA LEU A 13 6.15 -4.69 -1.90
C LEU A 13 6.39 -3.33 -2.56
N TYR A 14 5.62 -2.34 -2.11
CA TYR A 14 5.71 -0.97 -2.60
C TYR A 14 5.83 0.01 -1.44
N VAL A 15 6.58 1.10 -1.66
CA VAL A 15 6.69 2.22 -0.73
C VAL A 15 6.41 3.54 -1.43
N TRP A 16 5.76 4.48 -0.75
CA TRP A 16 5.61 5.86 -1.22
C TRP A 16 5.48 6.84 -0.06
N PHE A 17 5.52 8.13 -0.40
CA PHE A 17 5.28 9.21 0.54
C PHE A 17 3.80 9.29 0.90
N TYR A 18 3.49 9.23 2.19
CA TYR A 18 2.13 9.29 2.73
C TYR A 18 1.96 10.53 3.62
N PRO A 19 1.17 11.54 3.19
CA PRO A 19 1.18 12.86 3.82
C PRO A 19 0.42 12.94 5.16
N HIS A 20 -0.29 11.89 5.57
CA HIS A 20 -1.13 11.95 6.77
C HIS A 20 -0.38 11.54 8.04
N ARG A 21 -0.53 12.37 9.09
CA ARG A 21 -0.01 12.14 10.44
C ARG A 21 -0.91 11.19 11.24
N ARG A 22 -1.05 9.96 10.75
CA ARG A 22 -1.74 8.86 11.43
C ARG A 22 -1.05 7.55 11.09
N HIS A 23 -1.06 6.61 12.02
CA HIS A 23 -0.65 5.25 11.76
C HIS A 23 -1.87 4.45 11.34
N MET A 24 -1.73 3.66 10.28
CA MET A 24 -2.80 2.81 9.79
C MET A 24 -2.21 1.46 9.44
N SER A 25 -2.84 0.40 9.90
CA SER A 25 -2.49 -0.98 9.56
C SER A 25 -3.76 -1.69 9.13
N ILE A 26 -3.81 -2.08 7.87
CA ILE A 26 -4.88 -2.86 7.28
C ILE A 26 -4.26 -4.20 6.90
N LYS A 27 -4.66 -5.26 7.61
CA LYS A 27 -4.11 -6.60 7.38
C LYS A 27 -4.44 -7.08 5.96
N MET A 28 -5.67 -6.85 5.51
CA MET A 28 -6.14 -7.26 4.19
C MET A 28 -7.36 -6.43 3.78
N PHE A 29 -7.39 -5.99 2.52
CA PHE A 29 -8.55 -5.39 1.86
C PHE A 29 -8.55 -5.77 0.38
N ALA A 30 -9.73 -5.79 -0.24
CA ALA A 30 -9.83 -6.00 -1.68
C ALA A 30 -10.02 -4.64 -2.37
N CYS A 31 -9.29 -4.41 -3.46
CA CYS A 31 -9.47 -3.24 -4.31
C CYS A 31 -9.84 -3.70 -5.71
N ARG A 32 -10.89 -3.09 -6.26
CA ARG A 32 -11.23 -3.16 -7.67
C ARG A 32 -10.78 -1.88 -8.36
N ASN A 33 -10.15 -2.00 -9.51
CA ASN A 33 -9.75 -0.88 -10.35
C ASN A 33 -9.79 -1.31 -11.82
N HIS A 34 -10.63 -0.67 -12.66
CA HIS A 34 -10.75 -0.96 -14.09
C HIS A 34 -10.92 -2.45 -14.42
N GLY A 35 -11.84 -3.12 -13.70
CA GLY A 35 -12.12 -4.55 -13.87
C GLY A 35 -11.09 -5.51 -13.27
N HIS A 36 -9.94 -5.02 -12.79
CA HIS A 36 -8.98 -5.84 -12.05
C HIS A 36 -9.29 -5.80 -10.54
N ILE A 37 -9.28 -6.96 -9.88
CA ILE A 37 -9.52 -7.08 -8.44
C ILE A 37 -8.29 -7.71 -7.81
N ALA A 38 -7.75 -7.07 -6.78
CA ALA A 38 -6.59 -7.57 -6.06
C ALA A 38 -6.82 -7.50 -4.55
N SER A 39 -6.27 -8.48 -3.84
CA SER A 39 -6.14 -8.47 -2.38
C SER A 39 -4.84 -7.79 -1.99
N LEU A 40 -4.94 -6.83 -1.07
CA LEU A 40 -3.84 -5.95 -0.70
C LEU A 40 -3.72 -5.89 0.82
N SER A 41 -2.52 -5.66 1.32
CA SER A 41 -2.23 -5.35 2.72
C SER A 41 -1.50 -4.02 2.80
N PHE A 42 -1.86 -3.18 3.79
CA PHE A 42 -1.40 -1.80 3.84
C PHE A 42 -0.92 -1.42 5.25
N LEU A 43 0.21 -0.73 5.30
CA LEU A 43 0.78 -0.20 6.52
C LEU A 43 1.31 1.21 6.28
N SER A 44 0.84 2.21 7.03
CA SER A 44 1.37 3.56 6.97
C SER A 44 1.81 4.06 8.33
N PHE A 45 2.91 4.79 8.33
CA PHE A 45 3.40 5.59 9.44
C PHE A 45 4.08 6.83 8.86
N PHE A 46 3.80 8.01 9.39
CA PHE A 46 4.29 9.23 8.76
C PHE A 46 5.83 9.25 8.68
N PRO A 47 6.45 9.53 7.51
CA PRO A 47 5.85 10.02 6.26
C PRO A 47 5.70 8.96 5.15
N LEU A 48 5.66 7.67 5.47
CA LEU A 48 5.69 6.56 4.51
C LEU A 48 4.44 5.68 4.57
N ALA A 49 4.13 5.08 3.44
CA ALA A 49 3.20 3.96 3.35
C ALA A 49 3.85 2.80 2.62
N PHE A 50 3.48 1.60 3.05
CA PHE A 50 3.87 0.31 2.52
C PHE A 50 2.61 -0.42 2.04
N LEU A 51 2.73 -1.06 0.90
CA LEU A 51 1.69 -1.92 0.35
C LEU A 51 2.32 -3.26 0.00
N ILE A 52 1.62 -4.33 0.35
CA ILE A 52 1.98 -5.70 -0.01
C ILE A 52 0.85 -6.23 -0.88
N THR A 53 1.21 -6.81 -2.02
CA THR A 53 0.27 -7.37 -2.99
C THR A 53 0.73 -8.77 -3.38
N GLU A 54 -0.20 -9.60 -3.87
CA GLU A 54 0.21 -10.84 -4.55
C GLU A 54 1.07 -10.52 -5.78
N LYS A 55 1.99 -11.42 -6.11
CA LYS A 55 2.95 -11.23 -7.20
C LYS A 55 2.25 -10.90 -8.52
N GLY A 56 2.60 -9.76 -9.11
CA GLY A 56 2.05 -9.31 -10.39
C GLY A 56 0.56 -8.92 -10.37
N GLN A 57 -0.07 -8.80 -9.19
CA GLN A 57 -1.46 -8.37 -9.02
C GLN A 57 -1.55 -6.98 -8.36
N GLY A 58 -0.49 -6.18 -8.44
CA GLY A 58 -0.39 -4.93 -7.69
C GLY A 58 -1.37 -3.85 -8.18
N ILE A 59 -2.25 -3.39 -7.28
CA ILE A 59 -2.96 -2.11 -7.42
C ILE A 59 -2.37 -1.13 -6.40
N TYR A 60 -1.59 -0.17 -6.88
CA TYR A 60 -0.84 0.78 -6.06
C TYR A 60 -0.99 2.21 -6.60
N PRO A 61 -0.79 3.25 -5.75
CA PRO A 61 -0.94 4.62 -6.19
C PRO A 61 0.19 5.06 -7.11
N SER A 62 -0.09 6.10 -7.90
CA SER A 62 0.93 6.83 -8.65
C SER A 62 2.00 7.35 -7.68
N GLY A 63 3.28 7.12 -8.00
CA GLY A 63 4.42 7.49 -7.13
C GLY A 63 4.95 6.38 -6.22
N ALA A 64 4.29 5.22 -6.20
CA ALA A 64 4.80 4.04 -5.52
C ALA A 64 6.07 3.48 -6.18
N THR A 65 7.08 3.18 -5.36
CA THR A 65 8.33 2.55 -5.76
C THR A 65 8.36 1.11 -5.26
N PRO A 66 8.68 0.12 -6.10
CA PRO A 66 8.87 -1.25 -5.64
C PRO A 66 10.06 -1.34 -4.69
N VAL A 67 9.97 -2.19 -3.69
CA VAL A 67 11.03 -2.43 -2.70
C VAL A 67 11.24 -3.92 -2.49
N LYS A 68 12.48 -4.31 -2.24
CA LYS A 68 12.82 -5.66 -1.83
C LYS A 68 13.09 -5.70 -0.33
N PRO A 69 12.75 -6.78 0.38
CA PRO A 69 13.10 -6.96 1.79
C PRO A 69 14.61 -6.86 2.07
N THR A 70 15.44 -7.15 1.06
CA THR A 70 16.91 -7.09 1.12
C THR A 70 17.47 -5.68 0.87
N ASP A 71 16.65 -4.72 0.48
CA ASP A 71 17.10 -3.35 0.21
C ASP A 71 17.47 -2.63 1.52
N LYS A 72 18.66 -2.02 1.55
CA LYS A 72 19.13 -1.22 2.70
C LYS A 72 18.67 0.24 2.66
N THR A 73 18.17 0.68 1.51
CA THR A 73 17.81 2.07 1.25
C THR A 73 16.48 2.11 0.52
N LEU A 74 15.58 2.99 0.95
CA LEU A 74 14.28 3.20 0.32
C LEU A 74 14.33 4.48 -0.52
N TYR A 75 13.87 4.40 -1.78
CA TYR A 75 13.79 5.54 -2.68
C TYR A 75 12.34 5.98 -2.84
N VAL A 76 12.04 7.21 -2.42
CA VAL A 76 10.68 7.74 -2.40
C VAL A 76 10.60 8.96 -3.30
N LYS A 77 9.59 8.99 -4.18
CA LYS A 77 9.29 10.14 -5.03
C LYS A 77 8.49 11.17 -4.23
N LEU A 78 8.98 12.41 -4.20
CA LEU A 78 8.38 13.54 -3.47
C LEU A 78 7.79 14.59 -4.42
N ASP A 79 7.47 14.22 -5.65
CA ASP A 79 6.88 15.16 -6.59
C ASP A 79 5.44 15.53 -6.19
N SER A 80 4.98 16.69 -6.64
CA SER A 80 3.60 17.13 -6.40
C SER A 80 2.59 16.44 -7.30
N LEU A 81 3.02 15.80 -8.40
CA LEU A 81 2.17 15.14 -9.37
C LEU A 81 1.44 13.93 -8.76
N HIS A 82 2.08 13.26 -7.81
CA HIS A 82 1.56 12.07 -7.15
C HIS A 82 0.68 12.37 -5.91
N LEU A 83 0.68 13.61 -5.41
CA LEU A 83 -0.04 14.00 -4.17
C LEU A 83 -1.53 13.63 -4.15
N PRO A 84 -2.31 13.73 -5.25
CA PRO A 84 -3.72 13.34 -5.23
C PRO A 84 -3.94 11.85 -4.91
N TYR A 85 -2.96 11.01 -5.21
CA TYR A 85 -3.02 9.55 -5.04
C TYR A 85 -2.25 9.06 -3.81
N ALA A 86 -1.42 9.92 -3.22
CA ALA A 86 -0.56 9.59 -2.09
C ALA A 86 -1.33 9.10 -0.86
N ALA A 87 -2.60 9.45 -0.72
CA ALA A 87 -3.45 9.05 0.41
C ALA A 87 -4.06 7.64 0.28
N PHE A 88 -3.78 6.88 -0.78
CA PHE A 88 -4.33 5.54 -0.98
C PHE A 88 -4.04 4.64 0.25
N PRO A 89 -4.99 3.80 0.72
CA PRO A 89 -6.32 3.51 0.18
C PRO A 89 -7.41 4.52 0.58
N ASN A 90 -7.09 5.61 1.28
CA ASN A 90 -8.05 6.65 1.70
C ASN A 90 -8.27 7.75 0.65
N THR A 91 -7.97 7.49 -0.62
CA THR A 91 -8.25 8.42 -1.73
C THR A 91 -9.70 8.33 -2.18
N GLY A 92 -10.18 9.37 -2.86
CA GLY A 92 -11.45 9.28 -3.57
C GLY A 92 -11.41 8.17 -4.63
N LEU A 93 -12.49 7.41 -4.74
CA LEU A 93 -12.67 6.39 -5.77
C LEU A 93 -13.19 7.06 -7.06
N VAL A 94 -12.70 6.62 -8.21
CA VAL A 94 -13.09 7.15 -9.52
C VAL A 94 -13.58 6.01 -10.43
N GLY A 95 -14.69 6.22 -11.14
CA GLY A 95 -15.20 5.25 -12.11
C GLY A 95 -15.72 3.98 -11.45
N ASP A 96 -15.20 2.81 -11.86
CA ASP A 96 -15.57 1.49 -11.33
C ASP A 96 -14.74 1.06 -10.11
N GLN A 97 -13.92 1.96 -9.56
CA GLN A 97 -13.09 1.67 -8.40
C GLN A 97 -13.93 1.37 -7.17
N MET A 98 -13.56 0.30 -6.46
CA MET A 98 -14.20 -0.09 -5.21
C MET A 98 -13.14 -0.57 -4.21
N ILE A 99 -13.39 -0.32 -2.92
CA ILE A 99 -12.59 -0.86 -1.83
C ILE A 99 -13.53 -1.62 -0.90
N MET A 100 -13.20 -2.88 -0.65
CA MET A 100 -13.88 -3.70 0.34
C MET A 100 -12.92 -3.94 1.51
N LEU A 101 -13.27 -3.37 2.66
CA LEU A 101 -12.49 -3.42 3.88
C LEU A 101 -13.37 -3.96 5.02
N ASP A 102 -12.82 -4.92 5.76
CA ASP A 102 -13.37 -5.41 7.02
C ASP A 102 -12.77 -4.60 8.17
N ASP A 103 -13.64 -4.01 9.00
CA ASP A 103 -13.23 -3.11 10.10
C ASP A 103 -12.39 -3.85 11.14
N CYS A 104 -12.69 -5.13 11.40
CA CYS A 104 -11.93 -6.00 12.28
C CYS A 104 -10.49 -6.26 11.80
N ARG A 105 -10.18 -5.91 10.54
CA ARG A 105 -8.86 -6.04 9.92
C ARG A 105 -8.14 -4.71 9.74
N SER A 106 -8.72 -3.60 10.22
CA SER A 106 -8.16 -2.26 10.13
C SER A 106 -7.91 -1.68 11.53
N ILE A 107 -6.72 -1.14 11.74
CA ILE A 107 -6.35 -0.41 12.95
C ILE A 107 -5.85 0.96 12.53
N VAL A 108 -6.38 2.00 13.15
CA VAL A 108 -5.94 3.38 12.98
C VAL A 108 -5.55 3.93 14.35
N SER A 109 -4.36 4.50 14.44
CA SER A 109 -3.90 5.18 15.65
C SER A 109 -3.32 6.56 15.32
N TYR A 110 -3.45 7.46 16.28
CA TYR A 110 -2.93 8.82 16.18
C TYR A 110 -1.74 8.92 17.12
N PRO A 111 -0.50 9.05 16.60
CA PRO A 111 0.67 9.23 17.45
C PRO A 111 0.54 10.55 18.22
N ILE A 112 0.85 10.51 19.52
CA ILE A 112 0.87 11.65 20.44
C ILE A 112 2.22 12.37 20.31
#